data_AF-A0A848G6V8-F1
#
_entry.id   AF-A0A848G6V8-F1
#
_cell.length_a   1.000
_cell.length_b   1.000
_cell.length_c   1.000
_cell.angle_alpha   90.00
_cell.angle_beta   90.00
_cell.angle_gamma   90.00
#
_symmetry.space_group_name_H-M   'P 1'
#
loop_
_entity.id
_entity.type
_entity.pdbx_description
1 polymer ?
#
loop_
_entity_poly.entity_id
_entity_poly.type
_entity_poly.pdbx_seq_one_letter_code
_entity_poly.pdbx_strand_id
1 'polypeptide(L)'
;MRQAEISRDTLETKIRVKVDLDGSGNSQLNTGIGFFDHMLDQIARHGCFDLDIECQGDLHIDGHHTVEDVGITFGQAFARALGDKKGLTRYGHAYVPLDEALSRVVVDLSGRPGLEFDIPFSAGMIGALDTQLVYEFFQGFVNHAGVSLHIDNLKGRNAHHQCETAFKAFGRALRMAVTPDPRQAGVVPSTKGAL
;
A
#
# COMPACT_ATOMS: atom_id res chain seq x y z
N MET A 1 -9.16 17.32 -5.06
CA MET A 1 -9.01 15.91 -5.42
C MET A 1 -7.53 15.63 -5.53
N ARG A 2 -7.03 14.74 -4.68
CA ARG A 2 -5.61 14.43 -4.53
C ARG A 2 -5.26 13.24 -5.42
N GLN A 3 -4.76 13.55 -6.62
CA GLN A 3 -4.51 12.58 -7.66
C GLN A 3 -3.08 12.64 -8.18
N ALA A 4 -2.56 11.50 -8.62
CA ALA A 4 -1.30 11.43 -9.32
C ALA A 4 -1.28 10.23 -10.27
N GLU A 5 -0.48 10.37 -11.33
CA GLU A 5 -0.14 9.30 -12.25
C GLU A 5 1.38 9.26 -12.42
N ILE A 6 1.94 8.06 -12.39
CA ILE A 6 3.35 7.77 -12.57
C ILE A 6 3.48 6.61 -13.55
N SER A 7 4.42 6.75 -14.49
CA SER A 7 4.87 5.66 -15.35
C SER A 7 6.34 5.36 -15.09
N ARG A 8 6.71 4.09 -15.06
CA ARG A 8 8.07 3.61 -14.83
C ARG A 8 8.35 2.45 -15.76
N ASP A 9 9.36 2.61 -16.61
CA ASP A 9 9.78 1.62 -17.59
C ASP A 9 11.25 1.25 -17.36
N THR A 10 11.52 -0.05 -17.24
CA THR A 10 12.86 -0.64 -17.21
C THR A 10 12.98 -1.70 -18.31
N LEU A 11 14.08 -2.44 -18.30
CA LEU A 11 14.23 -3.62 -19.16
C LEU A 11 13.41 -4.82 -18.66
N GLU A 12 12.97 -4.80 -17.41
CA GLU A 12 12.26 -5.89 -16.72
C GLU A 12 10.75 -5.64 -16.69
N THR A 13 10.33 -4.38 -16.43
CA THR A 13 8.92 -4.02 -16.25
C THR A 13 8.53 -2.74 -16.98
N LYS A 14 7.25 -2.63 -17.33
CA LYS A 14 6.59 -1.39 -17.78
C LYS A 14 5.34 -1.17 -16.98
N ILE A 15 5.29 -0.07 -16.24
CA ILE A 15 4.27 0.14 -15.21
C ILE A 15 3.62 1.51 -15.37
N ARG A 16 2.30 1.56 -15.24
CA ARG A 16 1.52 2.78 -15.01
C ARG A 16 0.73 2.61 -13.73
N VAL A 17 0.85 3.56 -12.81
CA VAL A 17 -0.01 3.66 -11.62
C VAL A 17 -0.66 5.04 -11.58
N LYS A 18 -1.98 5.05 -11.48
CA LYS A 18 -2.79 6.22 -11.18
C LYS A 18 -3.55 6.00 -9.87
N VAL A 19 -3.53 7.01 -9.02
CA VAL A 19 -4.21 6.99 -7.71
C VAL A 19 -5.03 8.26 -7.52
N ASP A 20 -6.22 8.10 -6.94
CA ASP A 20 -6.99 9.17 -6.31
C ASP A 20 -7.20 8.86 -4.83
N LEU A 21 -6.60 9.69 -3.95
CA LEU A 21 -6.75 9.55 -2.51
C LEU A 21 -8.12 10.02 -1.99
N ASP A 22 -8.87 10.77 -2.80
CA ASP A 22 -10.23 11.26 -2.49
C ASP A 22 -11.30 10.48 -3.29
N GLY A 23 -10.98 9.26 -3.70
CA GLY A 23 -11.83 8.41 -4.55
C GLY A 23 -13.03 7.77 -3.84
N SER A 24 -13.55 6.73 -4.46
CA SER A 24 -14.72 5.97 -4.00
C SER A 24 -14.45 4.47 -3.81
N GLY A 25 -13.23 4.03 -4.10
CA GLY A 25 -12.81 2.63 -3.97
C GLY A 25 -12.97 1.83 -5.27
N ASN A 26 -12.91 2.50 -6.43
CA ASN A 26 -12.91 1.85 -7.74
C ASN A 26 -11.51 1.35 -8.09
N SER A 27 -11.40 0.26 -8.82
CA SER A 27 -10.11 -0.30 -9.22
C SER A 27 -10.14 -0.82 -10.66
N GLN A 28 -9.04 -0.63 -11.37
CA GLN A 28 -8.70 -1.30 -12.62
C GLN A 28 -7.28 -1.82 -12.50
N LEU A 29 -7.12 -3.14 -12.42
CA LEU A 29 -5.87 -3.76 -12.00
C LEU A 29 -5.49 -4.85 -13.00
N ASN A 30 -4.26 -4.76 -13.50
CA ASN A 30 -3.69 -5.74 -14.41
C ASN A 30 -2.18 -5.82 -14.19
N THR A 31 -1.75 -6.54 -13.15
CA THR A 31 -0.33 -6.78 -12.86
C THR A 31 0.22 -8.04 -13.52
N GLY A 32 -0.68 -8.91 -14.02
CA GLY A 32 -0.35 -10.25 -14.49
C GLY A 32 -0.29 -11.31 -13.38
N ILE A 33 -0.40 -10.93 -12.10
CA ILE A 33 -0.48 -11.85 -10.95
C ILE A 33 -1.84 -11.69 -10.28
N GLY A 34 -2.79 -12.59 -10.57
CA GLY A 34 -4.19 -12.42 -10.15
C GLY A 34 -4.42 -12.31 -8.63
N PHE A 35 -3.59 -12.98 -7.81
CA PHE A 35 -3.69 -12.82 -6.35
C PHE A 35 -3.18 -11.45 -5.88
N PHE A 36 -2.18 -10.88 -6.57
CA PHE A 36 -1.69 -9.54 -6.26
C PHE A 36 -2.69 -8.46 -6.69
N ASP A 37 -3.34 -8.63 -7.85
CA ASP A 37 -4.47 -7.78 -8.26
C ASP A 37 -5.58 -7.79 -7.20
N HIS A 38 -5.93 -8.96 -6.66
CA HIS A 38 -6.89 -9.08 -5.57
C HIS A 38 -6.45 -8.33 -4.30
N MET A 39 -5.16 -8.35 -3.96
CA MET A 39 -4.61 -7.60 -2.81
C MET A 39 -4.65 -6.08 -3.03
N LEU A 40 -4.29 -5.60 -4.23
CA LEU A 40 -4.37 -4.18 -4.58
C LEU A 40 -5.82 -3.68 -4.56
N ASP A 41 -6.79 -4.51 -4.95
CA ASP A 41 -8.21 -4.19 -4.84
C ASP A 41 -8.65 -3.99 -3.38
N GLN A 42 -8.09 -4.75 -2.43
CA GLN A 42 -8.37 -4.54 -1.01
C GLN A 42 -7.91 -3.16 -0.54
N ILE A 43 -6.81 -2.63 -1.07
CA ILE A 43 -6.33 -1.27 -0.78
C ILE A 43 -7.34 -0.25 -1.29
N ALA A 44 -7.76 -0.36 -2.56
CA ALA A 44 -8.74 0.54 -3.16
C ALA A 44 -10.06 0.53 -2.37
N ARG A 45 -10.65 -0.65 -2.19
CA ARG A 45 -11.96 -0.86 -1.56
C ARG A 45 -12.00 -0.35 -0.13
N HIS A 46 -10.98 -0.67 0.67
CA HIS A 46 -10.97 -0.33 2.10
C HIS A 46 -10.33 1.02 2.40
N GLY A 47 -9.48 1.53 1.50
CA GLY A 47 -8.96 2.88 1.52
C GLY A 47 -9.94 3.93 1.00
N CYS A 48 -10.94 3.51 0.22
CA CYS A 48 -11.76 4.40 -0.63
C CYS A 48 -10.88 5.20 -1.60
N PHE A 49 -9.85 4.55 -2.14
CA PHE A 49 -8.99 5.12 -3.16
C PHE A 49 -9.40 4.59 -4.52
N ASP A 50 -9.35 5.44 -5.54
CA ASP A 50 -9.48 4.93 -6.91
C ASP A 50 -8.08 4.57 -7.44
N LEU A 51 -7.90 3.32 -7.88
CA LEU A 51 -6.61 2.79 -8.35
C LEU A 51 -6.73 2.29 -9.79
N ASP A 52 -5.83 2.74 -10.65
CA ASP A 52 -5.62 2.17 -12.00
C ASP A 52 -4.15 1.77 -12.12
N ILE A 53 -3.90 0.47 -12.18
CA ILE A 53 -2.56 -0.13 -12.17
C ILE A 53 -2.44 -1.11 -13.34
N GLU A 54 -1.52 -0.81 -14.23
CA GLU A 54 -1.10 -1.71 -15.32
C GLU A 54 0.38 -2.01 -15.18
N CYS A 55 0.74 -3.29 -15.28
CA CYS A 55 2.13 -3.74 -15.34
C CYS A 55 2.31 -4.83 -16.40
N GLN A 56 3.34 -4.68 -17.21
CA GLN A 56 3.90 -5.74 -18.05
C GLN A 56 5.28 -6.07 -17.53
N GLY A 57 5.42 -7.19 -16.84
CA GLY A 57 6.69 -7.65 -16.27
C GLY A 57 7.17 -8.96 -16.88
N ASP A 58 8.38 -9.33 -16.52
CA ASP A 58 9.11 -10.53 -16.91
C ASP A 58 8.69 -11.79 -16.11
N LEU A 59 7.38 -12.04 -15.97
CA LEU A 59 6.79 -13.14 -15.18
C LEU A 59 7.26 -14.57 -15.55
N HIS A 60 8.00 -14.72 -16.63
CA HIS A 60 8.64 -15.97 -17.02
C HIS A 60 9.93 -16.26 -16.22
N ILE A 61 10.50 -15.24 -15.55
CA ILE A 61 11.58 -15.36 -14.56
C ILE A 61 10.95 -15.69 -13.21
N ASP A 62 10.25 -14.73 -12.61
CA ASP A 62 9.39 -14.87 -11.43
C ASP A 62 8.50 -13.63 -11.26
N GLY A 63 7.84 -13.48 -10.10
CA GLY A 63 7.01 -12.32 -9.79
C GLY A 63 7.74 -11.13 -9.16
N HIS A 64 9.04 -11.22 -8.88
CA HIS A 64 9.77 -10.31 -8.02
C HIS A 64 9.78 -8.88 -8.56
N HIS A 65 10.35 -8.68 -9.76
CA HIS A 65 10.43 -7.36 -10.38
C HIS A 65 9.04 -6.73 -10.55
N THR A 66 8.04 -7.54 -10.93
CA THR A 66 6.66 -7.07 -11.08
C THR A 66 6.09 -6.52 -9.78
N VAL A 67 6.20 -7.28 -8.68
CA VAL A 67 5.60 -6.89 -7.39
C VAL A 67 6.36 -5.72 -6.75
N GLU A 68 7.69 -5.77 -6.77
CA GLU A 68 8.55 -4.68 -6.27
C GLU A 68 8.29 -3.37 -7.02
N ASP A 69 8.33 -3.39 -8.35
CA ASP A 69 8.22 -2.18 -9.16
C ASP A 69 6.80 -1.59 -9.12
N VAL A 70 5.76 -2.41 -8.95
CA VAL A 70 4.41 -1.90 -8.63
C VAL A 70 4.41 -1.19 -7.27
N GLY A 71 5.06 -1.77 -6.25
CA GLY A 71 5.22 -1.14 -4.94
C GLY A 71 5.94 0.21 -5.00
N ILE A 72 7.06 0.28 -5.75
CA ILE A 72 7.82 1.50 -6.01
C ILE A 72 6.92 2.55 -6.68
N THR A 73 6.30 2.19 -7.80
CA THR A 73 5.53 3.12 -8.62
C THR A 73 4.28 3.62 -7.87
N PHE A 74 3.65 2.74 -7.10
CA PHE A 74 2.54 3.13 -6.22
C PHE A 74 2.99 4.06 -5.09
N GLY A 75 4.14 3.81 -4.45
CA GLY A 75 4.71 4.71 -3.45
C GLY A 75 4.98 6.11 -4.00
N GLN A 76 5.55 6.20 -5.21
CA GLN A 76 5.80 7.47 -5.91
C GLN A 76 4.49 8.22 -6.21
N ALA A 77 3.49 7.51 -6.75
CA ALA A 77 2.19 8.11 -7.07
C ALA A 77 1.48 8.58 -5.79
N PHE A 78 1.50 7.77 -4.73
CA PHE A 78 0.95 8.12 -3.43
C PHE A 78 1.59 9.38 -2.85
N ALA A 79 2.93 9.47 -2.80
CA ALA A 79 3.64 10.67 -2.33
C ALA A 79 3.28 11.92 -3.13
N ARG A 80 3.21 11.80 -4.46
CA ARG A 80 2.83 12.91 -5.34
C ARG A 80 1.39 13.37 -5.10
N ALA A 81 0.46 12.45 -4.94
CA ALA A 81 -0.94 12.76 -4.64
C ALA A 81 -1.11 13.38 -3.25
N LEU A 82 -0.28 12.98 -2.28
CA LEU A 82 -0.33 13.43 -0.89
C LEU A 82 0.04 14.91 -0.72
N GLY A 83 1.00 15.42 -1.50
CA GLY A 83 1.41 16.82 -1.49
C GLY A 83 2.13 17.24 -0.19
N ASP A 84 1.83 18.45 0.31
CA ASP A 84 2.55 19.05 1.45
C ASP A 84 2.09 18.57 2.84
N LYS A 85 1.16 17.60 2.88
CA LYS A 85 0.64 16.94 4.08
C LYS A 85 -0.05 17.87 5.10
N LYS A 86 -0.28 19.15 4.77
CA LYS A 86 -0.89 20.10 5.70
C LYS A 86 -2.34 19.74 5.97
N GLY A 87 -2.72 19.84 7.24
CA GLY A 87 -4.08 19.58 7.71
C GLY A 87 -4.52 18.13 7.58
N LEU A 88 -3.60 17.18 7.40
CA LEU A 88 -3.92 15.75 7.44
C LEU A 88 -3.79 15.21 8.86
N THR A 89 -4.51 14.12 9.14
CA THR A 89 -4.44 13.41 10.42
C THR A 89 -3.04 12.83 10.68
N ARG A 90 -2.26 12.60 9.60
CA ARG A 90 -0.87 12.11 9.58
C ARG A 90 -0.69 10.67 10.03
N TYR A 91 -1.32 10.29 11.12
CA TYR A 91 -1.25 8.95 11.68
C TYR A 91 -2.51 8.17 11.34
N GLY A 92 -2.34 6.90 11.04
CA GLY A 92 -3.45 6.00 10.80
C GLY A 92 -3.17 4.63 11.38
N HIS A 93 -4.22 3.94 11.81
CA HIS A 93 -4.12 2.56 12.22
C HIS A 93 -5.40 1.80 11.93
N ALA A 94 -5.29 0.49 11.78
CA ALA A 94 -6.44 -0.39 11.67
C ALA A 94 -6.11 -1.79 12.17
N TYR A 95 -7.12 -2.44 12.76
CA TYR A 95 -7.14 -3.87 13.02
C TYR A 95 -8.22 -4.48 12.13
N VAL A 96 -7.88 -5.49 11.35
CA VAL A 96 -8.83 -6.13 10.44
C VAL A 96 -8.74 -7.65 10.56
N PRO A 97 -9.87 -8.32 10.89
CA PRO A 97 -9.96 -9.77 10.82
C PRO A 97 -10.41 -10.26 9.44
N LEU A 98 -10.08 -11.51 9.14
CA LEU A 98 -10.70 -12.33 8.10
C LEU A 98 -10.70 -13.76 8.65
N ASP A 99 -11.89 -14.24 9.00
CA ASP A 99 -12.08 -15.50 9.72
C ASP A 99 -11.14 -15.61 10.95
N GLU A 100 -10.17 -16.52 10.93
CA GLU A 100 -9.26 -16.75 12.03
C GLU A 100 -8.02 -15.84 12.04
N ALA A 101 -7.78 -15.13 10.94
CA ALA A 101 -6.67 -14.19 10.83
C ALA A 101 -7.04 -12.82 11.39
N LEU A 102 -6.07 -12.13 11.99
CA LEU A 102 -6.18 -10.75 12.45
C LEU A 102 -4.86 -10.04 12.23
N SER A 103 -4.90 -8.93 11.51
CA SER A 103 -3.73 -8.09 11.27
C SER A 103 -3.93 -6.67 11.80
N ARG A 104 -2.84 -6.05 12.24
CA ARG A 104 -2.73 -4.65 12.63
C ARG A 104 -1.82 -3.94 11.64
N VAL A 105 -2.23 -2.76 11.19
CA VAL A 105 -1.37 -1.86 10.43
C VAL A 105 -1.38 -0.48 11.07
N VAL A 106 -0.20 0.14 11.17
CA VAL A 106 0.00 1.50 11.68
C VAL A 106 0.88 2.27 10.69
N VAL A 107 0.47 3.49 10.33
CA VAL A 107 1.20 4.34 9.39
C VAL A 107 1.40 5.74 9.97
N ASP A 108 2.59 6.30 9.76
CA ASP A 108 2.93 7.72 9.95
C ASP A 108 3.36 8.30 8.59
N LEU A 109 2.66 9.34 8.12
CA LEU A 109 3.02 10.13 6.93
C LEU A 109 4.24 11.03 7.21
N SER A 110 5.34 10.37 7.57
CA SER A 110 6.41 10.93 8.38
C SER A 110 7.49 11.68 7.59
N GLY A 111 7.54 11.46 6.27
CA GLY A 111 8.67 11.85 5.42
C GLY A 111 9.89 10.93 5.57
N ARG A 112 9.80 9.86 6.37
CA ARG A 112 10.91 8.94 6.67
C ARG A 112 10.52 7.51 6.31
N PRO A 113 11.18 6.90 5.31
CA PRO A 113 10.91 5.52 4.94
C PRO A 113 11.30 4.59 6.10
N GLY A 114 10.40 3.70 6.47
CA GLY A 114 10.66 2.65 7.45
C GLY A 114 9.55 1.60 7.42
N LEU A 115 9.94 0.33 7.40
CA LEU A 115 9.02 -0.81 7.40
C LEU A 115 9.39 -1.76 8.54
N GLU A 116 8.43 -2.00 9.43
CA GLU A 116 8.43 -3.15 10.33
C GLU A 116 7.36 -4.12 9.83
N PHE A 117 7.77 -5.35 9.52
CA PHE A 117 6.90 -6.34 8.88
C PHE A 117 7.02 -7.68 9.60
N ASP A 118 5.94 -8.09 10.25
CA ASP A 118 5.85 -9.36 10.96
C ASP A 118 4.56 -10.08 10.56
N ILE A 119 4.65 -10.87 9.48
CA ILE A 119 3.60 -11.78 9.05
C ILE A 119 4.17 -13.18 8.94
N PRO A 120 3.83 -14.10 9.86
CA PRO A 120 4.29 -15.49 9.80
C PRO A 120 3.44 -16.28 8.81
N PHE A 121 3.63 -16.04 7.51
CA PHE A 121 2.90 -16.71 6.45
C PHE A 121 2.99 -18.23 6.58
N SER A 122 1.84 -18.91 6.56
CA SER A 122 1.77 -20.37 6.71
C SER A 122 2.10 -21.17 5.46
N ALA A 123 2.26 -20.50 4.31
CA ALA A 123 2.62 -21.10 3.03
C ALA A 123 3.53 -20.15 2.25
N GLY A 124 4.44 -20.69 1.43
CA GLY A 124 5.34 -19.89 0.59
C GLY A 124 4.65 -19.23 -0.61
N MET A 125 3.53 -19.80 -1.07
CA MET A 125 2.79 -19.33 -2.26
C MET A 125 1.29 -19.17 -1.94
N ILE A 126 0.66 -18.14 -2.50
CA ILE A 126 -0.79 -17.97 -2.53
C ILE A 126 -1.23 -17.76 -3.99
N GLY A 127 -1.73 -18.83 -4.61
CA GLY A 127 -1.94 -18.84 -6.05
C GLY A 127 -0.60 -18.66 -6.77
N ALA A 128 -0.47 -17.58 -7.55
CA ALA A 128 0.75 -17.22 -8.28
C ALA A 128 1.63 -16.19 -7.55
N LEU A 129 1.24 -15.72 -6.36
CA LEU A 129 2.05 -14.78 -5.58
C LEU A 129 2.94 -15.54 -4.59
N ASP A 130 4.25 -15.34 -4.67
CA ASP A 130 5.18 -15.72 -3.60
C ASP A 130 5.01 -14.78 -2.41
N THR A 131 4.78 -15.35 -1.23
CA THR A 131 4.53 -14.61 0.01
C THR A 131 5.69 -13.73 0.45
N GLN A 132 6.93 -14.05 0.03
CA GLN A 132 8.09 -13.19 0.29
C GLN A 132 7.95 -11.83 -0.41
N LEU A 133 7.28 -11.78 -1.56
CA LEU A 133 7.11 -10.57 -2.35
C LEU A 133 6.13 -9.57 -1.71
N VAL A 134 5.35 -10.00 -0.72
CA VAL A 134 4.51 -9.07 0.06
C VAL A 134 5.40 -8.08 0.81
N TYR A 135 6.53 -8.54 1.37
CA TYR A 135 7.52 -7.66 1.97
C TYR A 135 8.07 -6.67 0.93
N GLU A 136 8.47 -7.16 -0.23
CA GLU A 136 9.06 -6.33 -1.30
C GLU A 136 8.09 -5.25 -1.81
N PHE A 137 6.80 -5.57 -1.97
CA PHE A 137 5.77 -4.58 -2.28
C PHE A 137 5.75 -3.43 -1.27
N PHE A 138 5.67 -3.76 0.03
CA PHE A 138 5.61 -2.76 1.08
C PHE A 138 6.93 -2.02 1.23
N GLN A 139 8.07 -2.67 1.05
CA GLN A 139 9.39 -2.06 1.11
C GLN A 139 9.57 -1.04 -0.02
N GLY A 140 9.21 -1.42 -1.25
CA GLY A 140 9.16 -0.53 -2.41
C GLY A 140 8.23 0.67 -2.17
N PHE A 141 7.04 0.43 -1.62
CA PHE A 141 6.08 1.46 -1.26
C PHE A 141 6.66 2.44 -0.23
N VAL A 142 7.15 1.99 0.93
CA VAL A 142 7.60 2.90 2.00
C VAL A 142 8.79 3.75 1.57
N ASN A 143 9.70 3.17 0.78
CA ASN A 143 10.89 3.85 0.27
C ASN A 143 10.53 5.08 -0.57
N HIS A 144 9.45 4.98 -1.34
CA HIS A 144 9.05 6.01 -2.29
C HIS A 144 7.86 6.87 -1.82
N ALA A 145 7.02 6.35 -0.93
CA ALA A 145 5.98 7.11 -0.26
C ALA A 145 6.54 8.02 0.84
N GLY A 146 7.72 7.70 1.37
CA GLY A 146 8.35 8.43 2.47
C GLY A 146 7.53 8.33 3.76
N VAL A 147 7.10 7.12 4.11
CA VAL A 147 6.26 6.85 5.29
C VAL A 147 6.89 5.82 6.20
N SER A 148 6.53 5.87 7.48
CA SER A 148 6.86 4.82 8.43
C SER A 148 5.64 3.90 8.58
N LEU A 149 5.83 2.60 8.41
CA LEU A 149 4.78 1.59 8.32
C LEU A 149 5.11 0.39 9.20
N HIS A 150 4.15 -0.04 10.00
CA HIS A 150 4.21 -1.26 10.79
C HIS A 150 3.06 -2.18 10.36
N ILE A 151 3.37 -3.44 10.09
CA ILE A 151 2.41 -4.47 9.70
C ILE A 151 2.65 -5.70 10.57
N ASP A 152 1.65 -6.08 11.35
CA ASP A 152 1.69 -7.26 12.21
C ASP A 152 0.50 -8.17 11.88
N ASN A 153 0.73 -9.45 11.61
CA ASN A 153 -0.31 -10.48 11.68
C ASN A 153 -0.31 -11.09 13.08
N LEU A 154 -1.28 -10.69 13.90
CA LEU A 154 -1.38 -11.06 15.31
C LEU A 154 -1.79 -12.53 15.51
N LYS A 155 -2.49 -13.09 14.52
CA LYS A 155 -2.89 -14.50 14.43
C LYS A 155 -3.37 -14.80 13.02
N GLY A 156 -3.31 -16.07 12.66
CA GLY A 156 -3.81 -16.62 11.40
C GLY A 156 -3.20 -17.99 11.17
N ARG A 157 -3.84 -18.82 10.35
CA ARG A 157 -3.28 -20.11 9.91
C ARG A 157 -3.42 -20.32 8.41
N ASN A 158 -4.27 -19.56 7.74
CA ASN A 158 -4.38 -19.54 6.29
C ASN A 158 -3.59 -18.36 5.70
N ALA A 159 -2.61 -18.63 4.85
CA ALA A 159 -1.76 -17.61 4.24
C ALA A 159 -2.53 -16.55 3.42
N HIS A 160 -3.61 -16.95 2.73
CA HIS A 160 -4.52 -16.00 2.07
C HIS A 160 -5.12 -15.05 3.11
N HIS A 161 -5.68 -15.58 4.19
CA HIS A 161 -6.32 -14.77 5.22
C HIS A 161 -5.31 -13.84 5.91
N GLN A 162 -4.09 -14.31 6.15
CA GLN A 162 -2.99 -13.49 6.67
C GLN A 162 -2.66 -12.33 5.73
N CYS A 163 -2.52 -12.59 4.44
CA CYS A 163 -2.21 -11.57 3.44
C CYS A 163 -3.35 -10.55 3.31
N GLU A 164 -4.57 -11.04 3.09
CA GLU A 164 -5.73 -10.18 2.81
C GLU A 164 -6.04 -9.27 4.00
N THR A 165 -5.95 -9.76 5.24
CA THR A 165 -6.14 -8.92 6.43
C THR A 165 -5.14 -7.77 6.52
N ALA A 166 -3.87 -8.01 6.16
CA ALA A 166 -2.84 -6.98 6.15
C ALA A 166 -3.14 -5.90 5.11
N PHE A 167 -3.52 -6.27 3.87
CA PHE A 167 -3.87 -5.30 2.83
C PHE A 167 -5.15 -4.51 3.15
N LYS A 168 -6.16 -5.16 3.72
CA LYS A 168 -7.38 -4.47 4.20
C LYS A 168 -7.06 -3.48 5.31
N ALA A 169 -6.23 -3.87 6.28
CA ALA A 169 -5.81 -3.01 7.37
C ALA A 169 -4.97 -1.83 6.84
N PHE A 170 -4.07 -2.09 5.88
CA PHE A 170 -3.27 -1.06 5.23
C PHE A 170 -4.13 0.00 4.53
N GLY A 171 -5.11 -0.42 3.70
CA GLY A 171 -6.05 0.51 3.07
C GLY A 171 -6.77 1.40 4.09
N ARG A 172 -7.30 0.81 5.17
CA ARG A 172 -7.99 1.57 6.25
C ARG A 172 -7.05 2.51 7.01
N ALA A 173 -5.84 2.06 7.32
CA ALA A 173 -4.86 2.87 8.02
C ALA A 173 -4.43 4.07 7.17
N LEU A 174 -4.15 3.87 5.88
CA LEU A 174 -3.88 4.96 4.95
C LEU A 174 -5.05 5.94 4.87
N ARG A 175 -6.28 5.46 4.71
CA ARG A 175 -7.48 6.32 4.68
C ARG A 175 -7.55 7.23 5.90
N MET A 176 -7.33 6.68 7.08
CA MET A 176 -7.29 7.46 8.32
C MET A 176 -6.18 8.52 8.26
N ALA A 177 -4.96 8.13 7.92
CA ALA A 177 -3.81 9.02 7.91
C ALA A 177 -3.94 10.19 6.92
N VAL A 178 -4.52 9.94 5.75
CA VAL A 178 -4.74 10.95 4.71
C VAL A 178 -6.04 11.74 4.91
N THR A 179 -6.83 11.47 5.95
CA THR A 179 -8.07 12.23 6.20
C THR A 179 -7.73 13.65 6.68
N PRO A 180 -8.34 14.69 6.10
CA PRO A 180 -8.23 16.05 6.62
C PRO A 180 -8.70 16.13 8.08
N ASP A 181 -7.86 16.70 8.95
CA ASP A 181 -8.21 17.00 10.34
C ASP A 181 -8.70 18.46 10.42
N PRO A 182 -10.01 18.71 10.66
CA PRO A 182 -10.55 20.07 10.73
C PRO A 182 -9.95 20.90 11.87
N ARG A 183 -9.35 20.28 12.88
CA ARG A 183 -8.67 20.97 13.99
C ARG A 183 -7.23 21.36 13.67
N GLN A 184 -6.67 20.85 12.58
CA GLN A 184 -5.29 21.13 12.14
C GLN A 184 -5.24 21.70 10.72
N ALA A 185 -6.35 22.22 10.20
CA ALA A 185 -6.44 22.75 8.84
C ALA A 185 -5.31 23.75 8.53
N GLY A 186 -4.58 23.52 7.43
CA GLY A 186 -3.47 24.37 6.98
C GLY A 186 -2.18 24.25 7.81
N VAL A 187 -2.16 23.46 8.88
CA VAL A 187 -0.98 23.26 9.74
C VAL A 187 -0.24 22.00 9.32
N VAL A 188 1.10 22.06 9.25
CA VAL A 188 1.92 20.85 9.11
C VAL A 188 1.86 20.10 10.46
N PRO A 189 1.38 18.84 10.50
CA PRO A 189 1.19 18.10 11.76
C PRO A 189 2.53 17.59 12.32
N SER A 190 3.48 18.50 12.60
CA SER A 190 4.84 18.21 13.05
C SER A 190 5.36 19.33 13.94
N THR A 191 5.88 18.97 15.12
CA THR A 191 6.52 19.93 16.04
C THR A 191 7.79 20.54 15.47
N LYS A 192 8.42 19.91 14.46
CA LYS A 192 9.59 20.44 13.75
C LYS A 192 9.23 21.45 12.66
N GLY A 193 7.94 21.64 12.36
CA GLY A 193 7.46 22.55 11.31
C GLY A 193 7.62 22.04 9.87
N ALA A 194 8.13 20.81 9.68
CA ALA A 194 8.33 20.18 8.37
C ALA A 194 8.11 18.65 8.43
N LEU A 195 7.81 18.06 7.25
CA LEU A 195 7.56 16.63 6.96
C LEU A 195 7.97 16.29 5.52
#